data_AF-A0AAD6W7T3-F1
#
_entry.id   AF-A0AAD6W7T3-F1
#
_cell.length_a   1.000
_cell.length_b   1.000
_cell.length_c   1.000
_cell.angle_alpha   90.00
_cell.angle_beta   90.00
_cell.angle_gamma   90.00
#
_symmetry.space_group_name_H-M   'P 1'
#
loop_
_entity.id
_entity.type
_entity.pdbx_description
1 polymer ?
#
loop_
_entity_poly.entity_id
_entity_poly.type
_entity_poly.pdbx_seq_one_letter_code
_entity_poly.pdbx_strand_id
1 'polypeptide(L)'
;MNESPILYLSDFLIFNSCLLQQELIRTVDLGPFKHIVDDGLELRKAAFECVDTLLDSCLDQVNPSSFIVPYLKSGLDDHYDVKMPCHLILSKLADKCPSAVLAVLDSLVDPLQKTINFKPKQVAVKQEVDRNEDMIRSALRAIASLNRLSGGDCSLKFKNLMSEISKSATLWDKYYSIRNE
;
A
#
# COMPACT_ATOMS: atom_id res chain seq x y z
N MET A 1 10.33 28.09 7.91
CA MET A 1 10.63 28.29 6.47
C MET A 1 9.30 28.25 5.76
N ASN A 2 8.88 29.35 5.12
CA ASN A 2 7.61 29.40 4.42
C ASN A 2 7.76 28.63 3.11
N GLU A 3 7.18 27.43 3.05
CA GLU A 3 7.02 26.67 1.82
C GLU A 3 6.14 27.46 0.82
N SER A 4 6.48 27.40 -0.48
CA SER A 4 5.79 28.19 -1.51
C SER A 4 4.36 27.69 -1.73
N PRO A 5 3.34 28.58 -1.87
CA PRO A 5 1.93 28.19 -2.08
C PRO A 5 1.68 27.27 -3.30
N ILE A 6 2.57 27.29 -4.28
CA ILE A 6 2.51 26.47 -5.50
C ILE A 6 2.79 24.99 -5.19
N LEU A 7 3.70 24.70 -4.26
CA LEU A 7 4.06 23.33 -3.85
C LEU A 7 2.91 22.65 -3.10
N TYR A 8 2.24 23.39 -2.22
CA TYR A 8 1.03 22.89 -1.53
C TYR A 8 -0.08 22.51 -2.51
N LEU A 9 -0.24 23.28 -3.59
CA LEU A 9 -1.29 23.01 -4.58
C LEU A 9 -0.97 21.77 -5.41
N SER A 10 0.29 21.56 -5.81
CA SER A 10 0.70 20.35 -6.54
C SER A 10 0.56 19.09 -5.68
N ASP A 11 0.99 19.12 -4.43
CA ASP A 11 0.85 18.00 -3.51
C ASP A 11 -0.63 17.67 -3.27
N PHE A 12 -1.45 18.69 -3.04
CA PHE A 12 -2.89 18.51 -2.86
C PHE A 12 -3.54 17.87 -4.08
N LEU A 13 -3.19 18.29 -5.30
CA LEU A 13 -3.75 17.71 -6.53
C LEU A 13 -3.32 16.25 -6.72
N ILE A 14 -2.04 15.94 -6.53
CA ILE A 14 -1.51 14.57 -6.69
C ILE A 14 -2.14 13.65 -5.64
N PHE A 15 -2.20 14.09 -4.38
CA PHE A 15 -2.75 13.27 -3.30
C PHE A 15 -4.23 13.02 -3.47
N ASN A 16 -5.03 14.03 -3.85
CA ASN A 16 -6.45 13.80 -4.15
C ASN A 16 -6.65 12.82 -5.31
N SER A 17 -5.75 12.82 -6.30
CA SER A 17 -5.77 11.86 -7.41
C SER A 17 -5.47 10.42 -6.97
N CYS A 18 -4.99 10.20 -5.74
CA CYS A 18 -4.81 8.86 -5.16
C CYS A 18 -6.11 8.29 -4.57
N LEU A 19 -7.17 9.09 -4.41
CA LEU A 19 -8.43 8.64 -3.81
C LEU A 19 -9.39 8.11 -4.88
N LEU A 20 -10.14 7.09 -4.49
CA LEU A 20 -11.16 6.48 -5.33
C LEU A 20 -12.35 7.44 -5.52
N GLN A 21 -12.60 7.80 -6.77
CA GLN A 21 -13.69 8.66 -7.22
C GLN A 21 -14.88 7.79 -7.62
N GLN A 22 -15.94 7.79 -6.80
CA GLN A 22 -17.12 6.94 -7.01
C GLN A 22 -17.84 7.29 -8.33
N GLU A 23 -17.76 8.54 -8.78
CA GLU A 23 -18.29 9.01 -10.05
C GLU A 23 -17.60 8.39 -11.28
N LEU A 24 -16.40 7.82 -11.12
CA LEU A 24 -15.66 7.10 -12.17
C LEU A 24 -15.90 5.58 -12.13
N ILE A 25 -16.71 5.10 -11.19
CA ILE A 25 -17.10 3.69 -11.10
C ILE A 25 -18.47 3.50 -11.73
N ARG A 26 -18.54 2.67 -12.76
CA ARG A 26 -19.80 2.32 -13.44
C ARG A 26 -19.97 0.82 -13.50
N THR A 27 -21.22 0.37 -13.41
CA THR A 27 -21.57 -1.02 -13.66
C THR A 27 -22.08 -1.15 -15.08
N VAL A 28 -21.40 -1.95 -15.89
CA VAL A 28 -21.84 -2.35 -17.22
C VAL A 28 -22.67 -3.62 -17.09
N ASP A 29 -23.92 -3.55 -17.55
CA ASP A 29 -24.82 -4.70 -17.60
C ASP A 29 -24.54 -5.51 -18.86
N LEU A 30 -24.18 -6.78 -18.68
CA LEU A 30 -23.91 -7.76 -19.74
C LEU A 30 -24.98 -8.88 -19.72
N GLY A 31 -26.20 -8.56 -19.26
CA GLY A 31 -27.32 -9.48 -19.13
C GLY A 31 -27.29 -10.23 -17.79
N PRO A 32 -27.04 -11.56 -17.78
CA PRO A 32 -26.93 -12.31 -16.52
C PRO A 32 -25.67 -11.95 -15.70
N PHE A 33 -24.75 -11.16 -16.28
CA PHE A 33 -23.51 -10.73 -15.64
C PHE A 33 -23.49 -9.20 -15.49
N LYS A 34 -22.97 -8.72 -14.36
CA LYS A 34 -22.64 -7.31 -14.14
C LYS A 34 -21.13 -7.17 -14.05
N HIS A 35 -20.57 -6.23 -14.79
CA HIS A 35 -19.14 -5.94 -14.76
C HIS A 35 -18.92 -4.53 -14.21
N ILE A 36 -18.14 -4.40 -13.14
CA ILE A 36 -17.76 -3.11 -12.57
C ILE A 36 -16.54 -2.61 -13.34
N VAL A 37 -16.65 -1.41 -13.91
CA VAL A 37 -15.56 -0.69 -14.56
C VAL A 37 -15.19 0.50 -13.70
N ASP A 38 -13.89 0.64 -13.44
CA ASP A 38 -13.30 1.76 -12.74
C ASP A 38 -12.46 2.57 -13.74
N ASP A 39 -13.06 3.63 -14.29
CA ASP A 39 -12.40 4.47 -15.30
C ASP A 39 -11.30 5.36 -14.66
N GLY A 40 -11.22 5.42 -13.32
CA GLY A 40 -10.22 6.17 -12.56
C GLY A 40 -8.99 5.34 -12.14
N LEU A 41 -8.97 4.03 -12.39
CA LEU A 41 -7.93 3.13 -11.90
C LEU A 41 -6.52 3.54 -12.35
N GLU A 42 -6.33 3.79 -13.64
CA GLU A 42 -5.02 4.17 -14.20
C GLU A 42 -4.54 5.52 -13.67
N LEU A 43 -5.47 6.46 -13.43
CA LEU A 43 -5.13 7.76 -12.84
C LEU A 43 -4.62 7.59 -11.41
N ARG A 44 -5.29 6.77 -10.58
CA ARG A 44 -4.84 6.51 -9.20
C ARG A 44 -3.48 5.83 -9.17
N LYS A 45 -3.27 4.83 -10.02
CA LYS A 45 -1.98 4.16 -10.17
C LYS A 45 -0.87 5.15 -10.52
N ALA A 46 -1.08 5.97 -11.55
CA ALA A 46 -0.13 6.99 -11.97
C ALA A 46 0.14 8.03 -10.86
N ALA A 47 -0.87 8.40 -10.07
CA ALA A 47 -0.70 9.30 -8.94
C ALA A 47 0.24 8.71 -7.88
N PHE A 48 0.08 7.43 -7.51
CA PHE A 48 0.99 6.75 -6.58
C PHE A 48 2.40 6.60 -7.16
N GLU A 49 2.56 6.26 -8.43
CA GLU A 49 3.88 6.18 -9.08
C GLU A 49 4.59 7.55 -9.13
N CYS A 50 3.84 8.64 -9.32
CA CYS A 50 4.35 10.00 -9.17
C CYS A 50 4.83 10.26 -7.74
N VAL A 51 4.05 9.91 -6.72
CA VAL A 51 4.48 10.07 -5.32
C VAL A 51 5.73 9.24 -5.02
N ASP A 52 5.82 8.00 -5.53
CA ASP A 52 7.01 7.16 -5.38
C ASP A 52 8.28 7.85 -5.89
N THR A 53 8.17 8.52 -7.05
CA THR A 53 9.26 9.29 -7.65
C THR A 53 9.58 10.56 -6.84
N LEU A 54 8.56 11.26 -6.35
CA LEU A 54 8.72 12.46 -5.51
C LEU A 54 9.43 12.15 -4.20
N LEU A 55 9.15 11.00 -3.58
CA LEU A 55 9.85 10.57 -2.37
C LEU A 55 11.35 10.32 -2.60
N ASP A 56 11.78 10.06 -3.82
CA ASP A 56 13.20 9.92 -4.18
C ASP A 56 13.89 11.23 -4.51
N SER A 57 13.19 12.17 -5.16
CA SER A 57 13.81 13.37 -5.73
C SER A 57 13.52 14.66 -4.94
N CYS A 58 12.39 14.72 -4.22
CA CYS A 58 11.81 15.94 -3.66
C CYS A 58 11.15 15.71 -2.28
N LEU A 59 11.72 14.83 -1.44
CA LEU A 59 11.11 14.49 -0.14
C LEU A 59 10.93 15.70 0.77
N ASP A 60 11.82 16.68 0.68
CA ASP A 60 11.80 17.94 1.43
C ASP A 60 10.62 18.86 1.05
N GLN A 61 9.95 18.58 -0.06
CA GLN A 61 8.79 19.33 -0.56
C GLN A 61 7.47 18.63 -0.27
N VAL A 62 7.50 17.40 0.27
CA VAL A 62 6.33 16.59 0.54
C VAL A 62 6.13 16.48 2.05
N ASN A 63 4.89 16.63 2.52
CA ASN A 63 4.54 16.28 3.90
C ASN A 63 4.17 14.79 4.00
N PRO A 64 5.03 13.90 4.54
CA PRO A 64 4.77 12.46 4.53
C PRO A 64 3.63 12.09 5.48
N SER A 65 3.48 12.80 6.60
CA SER A 65 2.45 12.52 7.60
C SER A 65 1.04 12.75 7.05
N SER A 66 0.83 13.81 6.25
CA SER A 66 -0.46 14.06 5.61
C SER A 66 -0.73 13.12 4.43
N PHE A 67 0.32 12.57 3.82
CA PHE A 67 0.19 11.59 2.76
C PHE A 67 -0.22 10.19 3.27
N ILE A 68 0.42 9.70 4.35
CA ILE A 68 0.22 8.32 4.80
C ILE A 68 -1.26 8.05 5.16
N VAL A 69 -1.89 9.01 5.86
CA VAL A 69 -3.32 8.98 6.17
C VAL A 69 -3.96 10.29 5.70
N PRO A 70 -4.93 10.26 4.76
CA PRO A 70 -5.70 9.08 4.32
C PRO A 70 -5.17 8.36 3.07
N TYR A 71 -4.28 8.97 2.29
CA TYR A 71 -4.06 8.58 0.89
C TYR A 71 -3.37 7.22 0.72
N LEU A 72 -2.18 7.04 1.31
CA LEU A 72 -1.48 5.75 1.22
C LEU A 72 -2.32 4.61 1.80
N LYS A 73 -2.95 4.85 2.96
CA LYS A 73 -3.85 3.88 3.58
C LYS A 73 -5.01 3.48 2.65
N SER A 74 -5.59 4.42 1.91
CA SER A 74 -6.61 4.11 0.89
C SER A 74 -6.06 3.22 -0.21
N GLY A 75 -4.87 3.54 -0.74
CA GLY A 75 -4.23 2.76 -1.80
C GLY A 75 -3.87 1.33 -1.40
N LEU A 76 -3.51 1.09 -0.13
CA LEU A 76 -3.25 -0.26 0.40
C LEU A 76 -4.52 -1.14 0.47
N ASP A 77 -5.70 -0.53 0.49
CA ASP A 77 -7.02 -1.21 0.46
C ASP A 77 -7.64 -1.24 -0.96
N ASP A 78 -6.98 -0.64 -1.97
CA ASP A 78 -7.52 -0.46 -3.33
C ASP A 78 -7.29 -1.70 -4.24
N HIS A 79 -7.48 -1.54 -5.54
CA HIS A 79 -7.21 -2.51 -6.59
C HIS A 79 -5.75 -2.96 -6.59
N TYR A 80 -5.50 -4.17 -7.09
CA TYR A 80 -4.18 -4.79 -7.04
C TYR A 80 -3.10 -3.90 -7.71
N ASP A 81 -3.40 -3.27 -8.85
CA ASP A 81 -2.45 -2.39 -9.55
C ASP A 81 -2.05 -1.15 -8.74
N VAL A 82 -2.89 -0.73 -7.79
CA VAL A 82 -2.65 0.40 -6.90
C VAL A 82 -1.91 -0.06 -5.63
N LYS A 83 -2.26 -1.23 -5.08
CA LYS A 83 -1.58 -1.77 -3.90
C LYS A 83 -0.07 -1.96 -4.09
N MET A 84 0.34 -2.36 -5.29
CA MET A 84 1.76 -2.61 -5.61
C MET A 84 2.66 -1.39 -5.38
N PRO A 85 2.42 -0.22 -6.02
CA PRO A 85 3.20 0.98 -5.71
C PRO A 85 3.01 1.44 -4.27
N CYS A 86 1.84 1.24 -3.64
CA CYS A 86 1.66 1.59 -2.23
C CYS A 86 2.57 0.80 -1.28
N HIS A 87 2.81 -0.49 -1.51
CA HIS A 87 3.76 -1.26 -0.69
C HIS A 87 5.21 -0.77 -0.85
N LEU A 88 5.59 -0.38 -2.07
CA LEU A 88 6.90 0.21 -2.35
C LEU A 88 7.07 1.54 -1.61
N ILE A 89 6.10 2.44 -1.77
CA ILE A 89 6.06 3.74 -1.10
C ILE A 89 6.11 3.57 0.42
N LEU A 90 5.34 2.64 0.97
CA LEU A 90 5.36 2.36 2.41
C LEU A 90 6.74 1.90 2.89
N SER A 91 7.44 1.08 2.11
CA SER A 91 8.81 0.66 2.41
C SER A 91 9.78 1.85 2.40
N LYS A 92 9.68 2.73 1.40
CA LYS A 92 10.51 3.94 1.33
C LYS A 92 10.23 4.89 2.49
N LEU A 93 8.96 5.10 2.84
CA LEU A 93 8.55 5.95 3.95
C LEU A 93 9.01 5.40 5.31
N ALA A 94 9.02 4.08 5.46
CA ALA A 94 9.58 3.44 6.65
C ALA A 94 11.04 3.86 6.84
N ASP A 95 11.86 3.79 5.78
CA ASP A 95 13.28 4.10 5.86
C ASP A 95 13.55 5.62 5.93
N LYS A 96 12.82 6.45 5.16
CA LYS A 96 13.07 7.89 5.06
C LYS A 96 12.35 8.73 6.11
N CYS A 97 11.20 8.28 6.60
CA CYS A 97 10.32 9.03 7.49
C CYS A 97 9.77 8.15 8.64
N PRO A 98 10.64 7.47 9.42
CA PRO A 98 10.23 6.45 10.39
C PRO A 98 9.24 6.98 11.43
N SER A 99 9.45 8.20 11.94
CA SER A 99 8.56 8.82 12.94
C SER A 99 7.14 9.04 12.42
N ALA A 100 6.98 9.43 11.15
CA ALA A 100 5.67 9.66 10.55
C ALA A 100 4.92 8.33 10.38
N VAL A 101 5.61 7.27 9.99
CA VAL A 101 5.04 5.93 9.84
C VAL A 101 4.68 5.32 11.18
N LEU A 102 5.58 5.40 12.18
CA LEU A 102 5.35 4.89 13.53
C LEU A 102 4.11 5.51 14.19
N ALA A 103 3.87 6.81 13.97
CA ALA A 103 2.72 7.53 14.51
C ALA A 103 1.37 6.96 14.05
N VAL A 104 1.33 6.26 12.91
CA VAL A 104 0.09 5.74 12.30
C VAL A 104 0.14 4.23 12.02
N LEU A 105 1.14 3.53 12.56
CA LEU A 105 1.42 2.11 12.28
C LEU A 105 0.17 1.20 12.43
N ASP A 106 -0.62 1.41 13.48
CA ASP A 106 -1.83 0.61 13.74
C ASP A 106 -2.89 0.71 12.65
N SER A 107 -2.95 1.84 11.97
CA SER A 107 -3.90 2.06 10.87
C SER A 107 -3.50 1.33 9.58
N LEU A 108 -2.23 0.96 9.45
CA LEU A 108 -1.66 0.28 8.28
C LEU A 108 -1.69 -1.25 8.41
N VAL A 109 -1.88 -1.78 9.61
CA VAL A 109 -1.90 -3.23 9.86
C VAL A 109 -3.05 -3.91 9.11
N ASP A 110 -4.26 -3.38 9.19
CA ASP A 110 -5.44 -4.04 8.60
C ASP A 110 -5.34 -4.24 7.07
N PRO A 111 -4.99 -3.22 6.25
CA PRO A 111 -4.88 -3.43 4.80
C PRO A 111 -3.75 -4.39 4.42
N LEU A 112 -2.62 -4.38 5.16
CA LEU A 112 -1.53 -5.33 4.96
C LEU A 112 -1.96 -6.76 5.31
N GLN A 113 -2.65 -6.93 6.43
CA GLN A 113 -3.17 -8.22 6.90
C GLN A 113 -4.19 -8.80 5.92
N LYS A 114 -5.11 -7.98 5.39
CA LYS A 114 -6.05 -8.40 4.33
C LYS A 114 -5.31 -8.91 3.10
N THR A 115 -4.22 -8.24 2.74
CA THR A 115 -3.46 -8.57 1.53
C THR A 115 -2.72 -9.90 1.67
N ILE A 116 -1.99 -10.13 2.78
CA ILE A 116 -1.25 -11.38 2.98
C ILE A 116 -2.16 -12.60 3.22
N ASN A 117 -3.39 -12.36 3.70
CA ASN A 117 -4.38 -13.43 3.96
C ASN A 117 -5.34 -13.65 2.79
N PHE A 118 -5.25 -12.87 1.71
CA PHE A 118 -6.09 -13.07 0.54
C PHE A 118 -5.78 -14.42 -0.13
N LYS A 119 -6.85 -15.19 -0.38
CA LYS A 119 -6.77 -16.48 -1.08
C LYS A 119 -7.59 -16.39 -2.37
N PRO A 120 -6.99 -16.60 -3.55
CA PRO A 120 -7.72 -16.73 -4.80
C PRO A 120 -8.77 -17.84 -4.73
N LYS A 121 -9.81 -17.74 -5.55
CA LYS A 121 -10.83 -18.80 -5.67
C LYS A 121 -10.17 -20.10 -6.16
N GLN A 122 -10.72 -21.26 -5.83
CA GLN A 122 -10.18 -22.55 -6.28
C GLN A 122 -10.16 -22.71 -7.81
N VAL A 123 -11.04 -21.99 -8.50
CA VAL A 123 -11.15 -21.96 -9.97
C VAL A 123 -10.31 -20.83 -10.60
N ALA A 124 -9.50 -20.12 -9.81
CA ALA A 124 -8.66 -19.05 -10.30
C ALA A 124 -7.63 -19.61 -11.29
N VAL A 125 -7.44 -18.89 -12.41
CA VAL A 125 -6.44 -19.29 -13.40
C VAL A 125 -5.03 -19.05 -12.86
N LYS A 126 -4.03 -19.76 -13.39
CA LYS A 126 -2.64 -19.68 -12.91
C LYS A 126 -2.13 -18.23 -12.81
N GLN A 127 -2.46 -17.38 -13.78
CA GLN A 127 -2.08 -15.97 -13.78
C GLN A 127 -2.63 -15.19 -12.57
N GLU A 128 -3.86 -15.48 -12.13
CA GLU A 128 -4.45 -14.83 -10.95
C GLU A 128 -3.79 -15.30 -9.66
N VAL A 129 -3.41 -16.59 -9.59
CA VAL A 129 -2.67 -17.15 -8.46
C VAL A 129 -1.28 -16.54 -8.38
N ASP A 130 -0.53 -16.52 -9.48
CA ASP A 130 0.82 -15.95 -9.54
C ASP A 130 0.80 -14.45 -9.19
N ARG A 131 -0.20 -13.70 -9.68
CA ARG A 131 -0.40 -12.29 -9.32
C ARG A 131 -0.66 -12.08 -7.83
N ASN A 132 -1.43 -12.97 -7.20
CA ASN A 132 -1.64 -12.91 -5.76
C ASN A 132 -0.35 -13.22 -4.98
N GLU A 133 0.43 -14.21 -5.43
CA GLU A 133 1.71 -14.55 -4.80
C GLU A 133 2.69 -13.36 -4.84
N ASP A 134 2.75 -12.63 -5.95
CA ASP A 134 3.56 -11.42 -6.07
C ASP A 134 3.06 -10.30 -5.15
N MET A 135 1.73 -10.16 -5.03
CA MET A 135 1.12 -9.21 -4.10
C MET A 135 1.50 -9.52 -2.65
N ILE A 136 1.42 -10.78 -2.24
CA ILE A 136 1.79 -11.22 -0.89
C ILE A 136 3.27 -10.91 -0.63
N ARG A 137 4.17 -11.20 -1.58
CA ARG A 137 5.60 -10.87 -1.44
C ARG A 137 5.81 -9.36 -1.30
N SER A 138 5.12 -8.55 -2.10
CA SER A 138 5.18 -7.09 -2.04
C SER A 138 4.73 -6.55 -0.66
N ALA A 139 3.61 -7.05 -0.13
CA ALA A 139 3.14 -6.70 1.20
C ALA A 139 4.12 -7.14 2.31
N LEU A 140 4.69 -8.35 2.20
CA LEU A 140 5.68 -8.85 3.16
C LEU A 140 6.97 -8.01 3.16
N ARG A 141 7.40 -7.47 2.01
CA ARG A 141 8.52 -6.50 1.94
C ARG A 141 8.21 -5.23 2.73
N ALA A 142 7.00 -4.67 2.56
CA ALA A 142 6.57 -3.52 3.34
C ALA A 142 6.53 -3.82 4.85
N ILE A 143 5.97 -4.97 5.24
CA ILE A 143 5.94 -5.42 6.65
C ILE A 143 7.36 -5.61 7.20
N ALA A 144 8.28 -6.15 6.42
CA ALA A 144 9.68 -6.29 6.83
C ALA A 144 10.31 -4.93 7.11
N SER A 145 10.06 -3.93 6.27
CA SER A 145 10.52 -2.55 6.49
C SER A 145 9.93 -1.95 7.76
N LEU A 146 8.62 -2.11 8.00
CA LEU A 146 7.98 -1.66 9.24
C LEU A 146 8.55 -2.33 10.50
N ASN A 147 8.83 -3.63 10.42
CA ASN A 147 9.37 -4.39 11.54
C ASN A 147 10.82 -3.97 11.88
N ARG A 148 11.58 -3.42 10.94
CA ARG A 148 12.91 -2.86 11.22
C ARG A 148 12.83 -1.55 12.02
N LEU A 149 11.79 -0.74 11.82
CA LEU A 149 11.66 0.57 12.46
C LEU A 149 11.46 0.48 13.97
N SER A 150 10.72 -0.54 14.39
CA SER A 150 10.11 -0.54 15.71
C SER A 150 11.06 -0.93 16.83
N GLY A 151 12.23 -1.50 16.54
CA GLY A 151 13.24 -1.85 17.55
C GLY A 151 12.72 -2.71 18.72
N GLY A 152 11.54 -3.33 18.60
CA GLY A 152 10.84 -4.04 19.68
C GLY A 152 9.64 -3.31 20.30
N ASP A 153 9.52 -1.99 20.17
CA ASP A 153 8.44 -1.13 20.68
C ASP A 153 7.34 -0.90 19.64
N CYS A 154 6.91 -1.98 18.98
CA CYS A 154 5.67 -1.97 18.20
C CYS A 154 4.43 -1.95 19.09
N SER A 155 3.36 -1.38 18.55
CA SER A 155 2.00 -1.59 19.04
C SER A 155 1.64 -3.07 19.13
N LEU A 156 0.68 -3.39 20.00
CA LEU A 156 0.17 -4.76 20.15
C LEU A 156 -0.40 -5.31 18.83
N LYS A 157 -1.04 -4.44 18.04
CA LYS A 157 -1.67 -4.81 16.77
C LYS A 157 -0.63 -5.30 15.75
N PHE A 158 0.48 -4.58 15.61
CA PHE A 158 1.56 -5.01 14.71
C PHE A 158 2.28 -6.26 15.23
N LYS A 159 2.47 -6.38 16.55
CA LYS A 159 3.03 -7.60 17.17
C LYS A 159 2.17 -8.84 16.87
N ASN A 160 0.84 -8.70 16.90
CA ASN A 160 -0.08 -9.77 16.53
C ASN A 160 0.04 -10.16 15.06
N LEU A 161 0.14 -9.18 14.14
CA LEU A 161 0.40 -9.45 12.71
C LEU A 161 1.68 -10.28 12.52
N MET A 162 2.77 -9.90 13.19
CA MET A 162 4.04 -10.65 13.13
C MET A 162 3.92 -12.06 13.71
N SER A 163 3.14 -12.24 14.77
CA SER A 163 2.82 -13.56 15.33
C SER A 163 2.04 -14.44 14.34
N GLU A 164 1.09 -13.87 13.60
CA GLU A 164 0.35 -14.61 12.57
C GLU A 164 1.25 -15.05 11.42
N ILE A 165 2.12 -14.15 10.94
CA ILE A 165 3.08 -14.46 9.87
C ILE A 165 4.01 -15.59 10.28
N SER A 166 4.55 -15.55 11.50
CA SER A 166 5.45 -16.61 12.00
C SER A 166 4.79 -17.96 12.25
N LYS A 167 3.47 -18.00 12.51
CA LYS A 167 2.71 -19.25 12.65
C LYS A 167 2.39 -19.92 11.31
N SER A 168 2.38 -19.15 10.22
CA SER A 168 2.10 -19.65 8.88
C SER A 168 3.41 -20.00 8.18
N ALA A 169 3.72 -21.30 8.04
CA ALA A 169 4.95 -21.75 7.39
C ALA A 169 5.15 -21.11 6.00
N THR A 170 4.09 -21.06 5.18
CA THR A 170 4.14 -20.49 3.84
C THR A 170 4.44 -18.99 3.83
N LEU A 171 3.90 -18.22 4.79
CA LEU A 171 4.17 -16.79 4.88
C LEU A 171 5.54 -16.54 5.50
N TRP A 172 5.92 -17.34 6.49
CA TRP A 172 7.20 -17.26 7.17
C TRP A 172 8.37 -17.53 6.21
N ASP A 173 8.27 -18.56 5.37
CA ASP A 173 9.31 -18.88 4.37
C ASP A 173 9.53 -17.71 3.40
N LYS A 174 8.44 -17.10 2.92
CA LYS A 174 8.50 -15.91 2.05
C LYS A 174 9.11 -14.72 2.79
N TYR A 175 8.65 -14.46 4.01
CA TYR A 175 9.13 -13.35 4.84
C TYR A 175 10.63 -13.50 5.16
N TYR A 176 11.07 -14.72 5.47
CA TYR A 176 12.46 -15.03 5.73
C TYR A 176 13.33 -14.84 4.48
N SER A 177 12.87 -15.29 3.31
CA SER A 177 13.57 -15.04 2.03
C SER A 177 13.76 -13.53 1.80
N ILE A 178 12.69 -12.75 1.95
CA ILE A 178 12.70 -11.29 1.77
C ILE A 178 13.68 -10.59 2.72
N ARG A 179 13.80 -11.04 3.97
CA ARG A 179 14.72 -10.43 4.93
C ARG A 179 16.20 -10.64 4.63
N ASN A 180 16.51 -11.59 3.75
CA ASN A 180 17.88 -11.94 3.34
C ASN A 180 18.21 -11.48 1.91
N GLU A 181 17.27 -10.81 1.23
CA GLU A 181 17.49 -10.06 -0.02
C GLU A 181 18.19 -8.73 0.27
#